data_AF-X1CNG6-F1
#
_entry.id   AF-X1CNG6-F1
#
_cell.length_a   1.000
_cell.length_b   1.000
_cell.length_c   1.000
_cell.angle_alpha   90.00
_cell.angle_beta   90.00
_cell.angle_gamma   90.00
#
_symmetry.space_group_name_H-M   'P 1'
#
loop_
_entity.id
_entity.type
_entity.pdbx_description
1 polymer ?
#
loop_
_entity_poly.entity_id
_entity_poly.type
_entity_poly.pdbx_seq_one_letter_code
_entity_poly.pdbx_strand_id
1 'polypeptide(L)'
;DRVKNLMYIKDRIIGEQIINMATFESPSKDDIQINFIMRGIKASLFVSKLLFAKIDILNPFQEASEMEIEIEETMINNDFIPELIPVISNYFAANDIRHLEEYYKIFEFLMNKVLDGINYSLRIASGGQINIGRDNFLYNTRKQ
;
A
#
# COMPACT_ATOMS: atom_id res chain seq x y z
N ASP A 1 8.23 -38.13 -19.08
CA ASP A 1 7.03 -37.67 -19.82
C ASP A 1 6.49 -36.29 -19.42
N ARG A 2 6.36 -35.93 -18.12
CA ARG A 2 5.91 -34.57 -17.69
C ARG A 2 6.78 -33.39 -18.19
N VAL A 3 8.10 -33.59 -18.33
CA VAL A 3 9.03 -32.55 -18.84
C VAL A 3 8.94 -32.37 -20.36
N LYS A 4 8.58 -33.41 -21.11
CA LYS A 4 8.42 -33.32 -22.58
C LYS A 4 7.20 -32.50 -22.98
N ASN A 5 6.14 -32.55 -22.18
CA ASN A 5 4.94 -31.72 -22.39
C ASN A 5 5.14 -30.24 -22.04
N LEU A 6 6.23 -29.87 -21.34
CA LEU A 6 6.55 -28.49 -20.96
C LEU A 6 7.21 -27.67 -22.09
N MET A 7 7.81 -28.33 -23.09
CA MET A 7 8.34 -27.63 -24.27
C MET A 7 7.25 -27.25 -25.31
N TYR A 8 6.03 -27.77 -25.15
CA TYR A 8 4.92 -27.51 -26.07
C TYR A 8 4.02 -26.34 -25.68
N ILE A 9 4.24 -25.74 -24.50
CA ILE A 9 3.51 -24.54 -24.07
C ILE A 9 4.40 -23.34 -24.36
N LYS A 10 4.29 -22.85 -25.60
CA LYS A 10 5.12 -21.78 -26.18
C LYS A 10 4.84 -20.39 -25.59
N ASP A 11 3.80 -20.26 -24.77
CA ASP A 11 3.37 -18.98 -24.23
C ASP A 11 3.61 -18.92 -22.72
N ARG A 12 4.77 -18.34 -22.38
CA ARG A 12 5.16 -17.76 -21.08
C ARG A 12 4.65 -18.50 -19.84
N ILE A 13 5.51 -19.36 -19.29
CA ILE A 13 5.45 -19.73 -17.87
C ILE A 13 5.74 -18.45 -17.07
N ILE A 14 4.71 -17.87 -16.45
CA ILE A 14 4.81 -16.68 -15.58
C ILE A 14 5.38 -17.15 -14.24
N GLY A 15 6.34 -16.40 -13.66
CA GLY A 15 7.03 -16.78 -12.42
C GLY A 15 6.10 -17.13 -11.24
N GLU A 16 4.89 -16.58 -11.21
CA GLU A 16 3.84 -16.95 -10.25
C GLU A 16 3.43 -18.44 -10.34
N GLN A 17 3.40 -19.04 -11.53
CA GLN A 17 3.06 -20.47 -11.69
C GLN A 17 4.15 -21.40 -11.14
N ILE A 18 5.42 -20.97 -11.20
CA ILE A 18 6.55 -21.74 -10.65
C ILE A 18 6.56 -21.67 -9.13
N ILE A 19 6.28 -20.49 -8.57
CA ILE A 19 6.19 -20.28 -7.12
C ILE A 19 4.99 -21.05 -6.53
N ASN A 20 3.83 -20.97 -7.18
CA ASN A 20 2.62 -21.71 -6.76
C ASN A 20 2.78 -23.24 -6.85
N MET A 21 3.70 -23.75 -7.68
CA MET A 21 4.02 -25.18 -7.75
C MET A 21 5.06 -25.61 -6.70
N ALA A 22 5.86 -24.67 -6.18
CA ALA A 22 6.91 -24.94 -5.20
C ALA A 22 6.40 -24.89 -3.74
N THR A 23 5.36 -24.10 -3.46
CA THR A 23 4.77 -23.97 -2.13
C THR A 23 3.42 -24.68 -2.08
N PHE A 24 3.38 -25.83 -1.42
CA PHE A 24 2.24 -26.75 -1.34
C PHE A 24 1.12 -26.27 -0.38
N GLU A 25 0.85 -24.97 -0.33
CA GLU A 25 -0.32 -24.40 0.32
C GLU A 25 -0.92 -23.35 -0.62
N SER A 26 -2.12 -23.63 -1.13
CA SER A 26 -2.91 -22.67 -1.88
C SER A 26 -3.22 -21.51 -0.93
N PRO A 27 -2.70 -20.29 -1.15
CA PRO A 27 -3.06 -19.15 -0.31
C PRO A 27 -4.57 -18.96 -0.32
N SER A 28 -5.16 -18.60 0.83
CA SER A 28 -6.60 -18.37 0.87
C SER A 28 -6.97 -17.21 -0.06
N LYS A 29 -8.22 -17.18 -0.55
CA LYS A 29 -8.69 -16.10 -1.44
C LYS A 29 -8.53 -14.72 -0.78
N ASP A 30 -8.58 -14.66 0.55
CA ASP A 30 -8.43 -13.44 1.33
C ASP A 30 -6.96 -13.02 1.43
N ASP A 31 -6.03 -13.96 1.59
CA ASP A 31 -4.58 -13.70 1.54
C ASP A 31 -4.17 -13.14 0.19
N ILE A 32 -4.75 -13.64 -0.92
CA ILE A 32 -4.47 -13.13 -2.27
C ILE A 32 -4.91 -11.67 -2.41
N GLN A 33 -6.07 -11.30 -1.85
CA GLN A 33 -6.60 -9.94 -1.90
C GLN A 33 -5.78 -8.97 -1.05
N ILE A 34 -5.44 -9.37 0.17
CA ILE A 34 -4.59 -8.58 1.08
C ILE A 34 -3.21 -8.35 0.45
N ASN A 35 -2.57 -9.41 -0.07
CA ASN A 35 -1.30 -9.31 -0.77
C ASN A 35 -1.38 -8.42 -2.02
N PHE A 36 -2.52 -8.40 -2.71
CA PHE A 36 -2.74 -7.48 -3.82
C PHE A 36 -2.78 -6.01 -3.36
N ILE A 37 -3.53 -5.71 -2.29
CA ILE A 37 -3.60 -4.36 -1.70
C ILE A 37 -2.20 -3.89 -1.26
N MET A 38 -1.47 -4.73 -0.53
CA MET A 38 -0.10 -4.43 -0.10
C MET A 38 0.83 -4.14 -1.27
N ARG A 39 0.80 -4.96 -2.33
CA ARG A 39 1.60 -4.74 -3.53
C ARG A 39 1.30 -3.37 -4.14
N GLY A 40 0.02 -2.97 -4.18
CA GLY A 40 -0.40 -1.65 -4.65
C GLY A 40 0.14 -0.48 -3.82
N ILE A 41 0.04 -0.58 -2.49
CA ILE A 41 0.57 0.44 -1.56
C ILE A 41 2.09 0.56 -1.71
N LYS A 42 2.81 -0.56 -1.66
CA LYS A 42 4.28 -0.59 -1.81
C LYS A 42 4.75 -0.02 -3.13
N ALA A 43 4.10 -0.41 -4.24
CA ALA A 43 4.44 0.12 -5.56
C ALA A 43 4.22 1.63 -5.64
N SER A 44 3.11 2.13 -5.07
CA SER A 44 2.79 3.56 -5.07
C SER A 44 3.81 4.37 -4.26
N LEU A 45 4.18 3.89 -3.07
CA LEU A 45 5.22 4.51 -2.23
C LEU A 45 6.58 4.50 -2.92
N PHE A 46 6.95 3.36 -3.53
CA PHE A 46 8.22 3.21 -4.26
C PHE A 46 8.31 4.17 -5.45
N VAL A 47 7.27 4.23 -6.29
CA VAL A 47 7.23 5.13 -7.45
C VAL A 47 7.30 6.59 -6.99
N SER A 48 6.55 6.96 -5.94
CA SER A 48 6.58 8.32 -5.39
C SER A 48 7.99 8.68 -4.93
N LYS A 49 8.65 7.80 -4.17
CA LYS A 49 10.03 8.00 -3.73
C LYS A 49 11.01 8.14 -4.89
N LEU A 50 10.87 7.31 -5.93
CA LEU A 50 11.70 7.38 -7.13
C LEU A 50 11.52 8.69 -7.90
N LEU A 51 10.29 9.20 -7.99
CA LEU A 51 10.00 10.51 -8.59
C LEU A 51 10.62 11.65 -7.77
N PHE A 52 10.50 11.61 -6.45
CA PHE A 52 11.10 12.63 -5.58
C PHE A 52 12.63 12.59 -5.56
N ALA A 53 13.22 11.40 -5.66
CA ALA A 53 14.67 11.25 -5.78
C ALA A 53 15.23 11.89 -7.06
N LYS A 54 14.42 12.01 -8.14
CA LYS A 54 14.83 12.70 -9.38
C LYS A 54 14.93 14.22 -9.23
N ILE A 55 14.38 14.77 -8.15
CA ILE A 55 14.39 16.19 -7.83
C ILE A 55 15.08 16.46 -6.48
N ASP A 56 16.03 15.58 -6.13
CA ASP A 56 16.89 15.65 -4.94
C ASP A 56 16.17 15.57 -3.57
N ILE A 57 14.98 14.97 -3.53
CA ILE A 57 14.24 14.69 -2.29
C ILE A 57 14.31 13.18 -1.99
N LEU A 58 15.22 12.79 -1.09
CA LEU A 58 15.53 11.37 -0.82
C LEU A 58 14.52 10.68 0.12
N ASN A 59 13.99 11.43 1.09
CA ASN A 59 13.11 10.91 2.14
C ASN A 59 11.80 11.69 2.20
N PRO A 60 10.96 11.60 1.15
CA PRO A 60 9.76 12.44 1.03
C PRO A 60 8.73 12.23 2.15
N PHE A 61 8.80 11.12 2.88
CA PHE A 61 7.85 10.75 3.94
C PHE A 61 8.35 11.06 5.36
N GLN A 62 9.65 11.38 5.55
CA GLN A 62 10.22 11.64 6.88
C GLN A 62 9.97 13.07 7.36
N GLU A 63 10.17 14.08 6.50
CA GLU A 63 10.14 15.49 6.92
C GLU A 63 8.73 16.04 7.19
N ALA A 64 7.68 15.31 6.83
CA ALA A 64 6.28 15.70 7.08
C ALA A 64 5.76 15.33 8.47
N SER A 65 6.56 14.61 9.27
CA SER A 65 6.16 14.13 10.59
C SER A 65 6.97 14.79 11.70
N GLU A 66 6.32 15.60 12.55
CA GLU A 66 6.89 16.01 13.84
C GLU A 66 7.01 14.85 14.84
N MET A 67 6.44 13.68 14.53
CA MET A 67 6.52 12.47 15.34
C MET A 67 7.57 11.52 14.80
N GLU A 68 8.26 10.79 15.69
CA GLU A 68 9.23 9.71 15.37
C GLU A 68 8.55 8.44 14.83
N ILE A 69 7.57 8.56 13.93
CA ILE A 69 6.94 7.41 13.29
C ILE A 69 7.54 7.25 11.90
N GLU A 70 8.18 6.11 11.66
CA GLU A 70 8.65 5.73 10.33
C GLU A 70 7.47 5.27 9.45
N ILE A 71 6.76 6.23 8.87
CA ILE A 71 5.55 6.01 8.07
C ILE A 71 5.80 5.10 6.87
N GLU A 72 6.92 5.30 6.17
CA GLU A 72 7.30 4.45 5.04
C GLU A 72 7.49 3.01 5.51
N GLU A 73 8.29 2.79 6.57
CA GLU A 73 8.56 1.47 7.13
C GLU A 73 7.26 0.78 7.58
N THR A 74 6.38 1.50 8.27
CA THR A 74 5.09 0.98 8.75
C THR A 74 4.19 0.55 7.59
N MET A 75 4.10 1.36 6.53
CA MET A 75 3.20 1.09 5.40
C MET A 75 3.74 0.04 4.42
N ILE A 76 5.07 -0.18 4.38
CA ILE A 76 5.69 -1.26 3.60
C ILE A 76 5.91 -2.54 4.42
N ASN A 77 5.64 -2.51 5.72
CA ASN A 77 5.75 -3.66 6.61
C ASN A 77 4.88 -4.82 6.07
N ASN A 78 5.39 -6.05 6.16
CA ASN A 78 4.70 -7.22 5.63
C ASN A 78 3.50 -7.66 6.47
N ASP A 79 3.39 -7.18 7.71
CA ASP A 79 2.46 -7.66 8.71
C ASP A 79 1.38 -6.61 9.00
N PHE A 80 1.69 -5.31 8.88
CA PHE A 80 0.76 -4.23 9.24
C PHE A 80 -0.61 -4.32 8.52
N ILE A 81 -0.64 -4.34 7.19
CA ILE A 81 -1.90 -4.43 6.43
C ILE A 81 -2.55 -5.83 6.57
N PRO A 82 -1.80 -6.94 6.50
CA PRO A 82 -2.36 -8.27 6.72
C PRO A 82 -2.94 -8.53 8.09
N GLU A 83 -2.47 -7.84 9.14
CA GLU A 83 -3.08 -7.94 10.47
C GLU A 83 -4.25 -6.97 10.62
N LEU A 84 -4.13 -5.76 10.09
CA LEU A 84 -5.17 -4.73 10.19
C LEU A 84 -6.48 -5.14 9.49
N ILE A 85 -6.40 -5.72 8.28
CA ILE A 85 -7.59 -6.01 7.47
C ILE A 85 -8.49 -7.09 8.13
N PRO A 86 -7.97 -8.24 8.61
CA PRO A 86 -8.76 -9.20 9.36
C PRO A 86 -9.35 -8.62 10.64
N VAL A 87 -8.62 -7.76 11.35
CA VAL A 87 -9.10 -7.11 12.57
C VAL A 87 -10.31 -6.20 12.27
N ILE A 88 -10.20 -5.36 11.24
CA ILE A 88 -11.31 -4.52 10.76
C ILE A 88 -12.50 -5.38 10.33
N SER A 89 -12.26 -6.46 9.57
CA SER A 89 -13.30 -7.37 9.10
C SER A 89 -14.05 -8.05 10.27
N ASN A 90 -13.32 -8.49 11.29
CA ASN A 90 -13.89 -9.13 12.47
C ASN A 90 -14.76 -8.16 13.28
N TYR A 91 -14.30 -6.92 13.52
CA TYR A 91 -15.12 -5.93 14.23
C TYR A 91 -16.35 -5.49 13.43
N PHE A 92 -16.24 -5.39 12.11
CA PHE A 92 -17.38 -5.14 11.23
C PHE A 92 -18.41 -6.27 11.32
N ALA A 93 -17.98 -7.53 11.25
CA ALA A 93 -18.86 -8.69 11.38
C ALA A 93 -19.50 -8.80 12.78
N ALA A 94 -18.78 -8.39 13.82
CA ALA A 94 -19.27 -8.37 15.20
C ALA A 94 -20.18 -7.17 15.52
N ASN A 95 -20.37 -6.24 14.57
CA ASN A 95 -21.07 -4.97 14.76
C ASN A 95 -20.49 -4.13 15.92
N ASP A 96 -19.18 -4.26 16.17
CA ASP A 96 -18.45 -3.47 17.16
C ASP A 96 -17.92 -2.19 16.50
N ILE A 97 -18.83 -1.23 16.34
CA ILE A 97 -18.59 0.03 15.63
C ILE A 97 -17.46 0.82 16.27
N ARG A 98 -17.33 0.76 17.60
CA ARG A 98 -16.31 1.54 18.32
C ARG A 98 -14.91 1.08 17.94
N HIS A 99 -14.61 -0.21 18.05
CA HIS A 99 -13.27 -0.70 17.71
C HIS A 99 -13.03 -0.61 16.20
N LEU A 100 -14.06 -0.83 15.38
CA LEU A 100 -13.97 -0.58 13.94
C LEU A 100 -13.50 0.85 13.62
N GLU A 101 -14.10 1.86 14.26
CA GLU A 101 -13.68 3.26 14.11
C GLU A 101 -12.24 3.50 14.59
N GLU A 102 -11.82 2.87 15.68
CA GLU A 102 -10.45 3.01 16.22
C GLU A 102 -9.41 2.51 15.21
N TYR A 103 -9.57 1.29 14.66
CA TYR A 103 -8.64 0.74 13.67
C TYR A 103 -8.70 1.48 12.32
N TYR A 104 -9.88 1.93 11.91
CA TYR A 104 -10.02 2.76 10.72
C TYR A 104 -9.29 4.10 10.87
N LYS A 105 -9.38 4.76 12.03
CA LYS A 105 -8.65 6.01 12.31
C LYS A 105 -7.14 5.81 12.27
N ILE A 106 -6.63 4.65 12.71
CA ILE A 106 -5.20 4.32 12.61
C ILE A 106 -4.76 4.24 11.15
N PHE A 107 -5.54 3.53 10.32
CA PHE A 107 -5.26 3.44 8.89
C PHE A 107 -5.30 4.80 8.20
N GLU A 108 -6.35 5.58 8.47
CA GLU A 108 -6.54 6.91 7.93
C GLU A 108 -5.40 7.86 8.36
N PHE A 109 -4.97 7.79 9.62
CA PHE A 109 -3.83 8.55 10.11
C PHE A 109 -2.56 8.28 9.31
N LEU A 110 -2.21 7.01 9.07
CA LEU A 110 -1.01 6.64 8.32
C LEU A 110 -1.10 7.08 6.85
N MET A 111 -2.26 6.87 6.21
CA MET A 111 -2.51 7.34 4.84
C MET A 111 -2.40 8.86 4.75
N ASN A 112 -2.93 9.58 5.72
CA ASN A 112 -2.83 11.03 5.81
C ASN A 112 -1.36 11.49 5.91
N LYS A 113 -0.53 10.77 6.66
CA LYS A 113 0.91 11.07 6.77
C LYS A 113 1.66 10.81 5.48
N VAL A 114 1.34 9.73 4.75
CA VAL A 114 1.89 9.49 3.41
C VAL A 114 1.58 10.67 2.48
N LEU A 115 0.33 11.11 2.45
CA LEU A 115 -0.09 12.23 1.60
C LEU A 115 0.53 13.57 2.01
N ASP A 116 0.73 13.80 3.31
CA ASP A 116 1.48 14.96 3.79
C ASP A 116 2.91 14.94 3.28
N GLY A 117 3.58 13.78 3.33
CA GLY A 117 4.93 13.61 2.78
C GLY A 117 5.00 13.99 1.30
N ILE A 118 4.05 13.49 0.50
CA ILE A 118 3.95 13.80 -0.94
C ILE A 118 3.74 15.31 -1.15
N ASN A 119 2.78 15.90 -0.45
CA ASN A 119 2.48 17.33 -0.56
C ASN A 119 3.65 18.22 -0.13
N TYR A 120 4.30 17.86 0.98
CA TYR A 120 5.48 18.54 1.49
C TYR A 120 6.62 18.52 0.47
N SER A 121 6.90 17.34 -0.08
CA SER A 121 7.97 17.13 -1.05
C SER A 121 7.72 17.89 -2.35
N LEU A 122 6.49 17.92 -2.85
CA LEU A 122 6.12 18.73 -4.01
C LEU A 122 6.22 20.22 -3.74
N ARG A 123 5.84 20.66 -2.55
CA ARG A 123 5.96 22.05 -2.14
C ARG A 123 7.41 22.48 -2.13
N ILE A 124 8.33 21.66 -1.61
CA ILE A 124 9.77 21.93 -1.67
C ILE A 124 10.24 22.01 -3.13
N ALA A 125 9.98 20.96 -3.91
CA ALA A 125 10.47 20.88 -5.28
C ALA A 125 9.95 22.00 -6.20
N SER A 126 8.74 22.48 -5.94
CA SER A 126 8.12 23.58 -6.71
C SER A 126 8.45 24.98 -6.18
N GLY A 127 9.30 25.11 -5.15
CA GLY A 127 9.56 26.41 -4.52
C GLY A 127 8.31 27.04 -3.89
N GLY A 128 7.37 26.21 -3.43
CA GLY A 128 6.12 26.63 -2.79
C GLY A 128 4.93 26.84 -3.75
N GLN A 129 5.10 26.61 -5.05
CA GLN A 129 4.08 26.92 -6.06
C GLN A 129 3.01 25.84 -6.23
N ILE A 130 3.30 24.59 -5.87
CA ILE A 130 2.38 23.46 -6.00
C ILE A 130 1.98 22.94 -4.62
N ASN A 131 0.66 22.84 -4.40
CA ASN A 131 0.05 22.17 -3.26
C ASN A 131 -1.15 21.38 -3.78
N ILE A 132 -1.12 20.05 -3.67
CA ILE A 132 -2.20 19.19 -4.21
C ILE A 132 -3.45 19.31 -3.34
N GLY A 133 -3.33 19.75 -2.08
CA GLY A 133 -4.44 19.72 -1.12
C GLY A 133 -4.73 18.29 -0.64
N ARG A 134 -5.45 18.16 0.49
CA ARG A 134 -5.75 16.84 1.11
C ARG A 134 -7.17 16.37 0.82
N ASP A 135 -8.15 17.25 0.98
CA ASP A 135 -9.57 16.86 1.06
C ASP A 135 -10.23 16.55 -0.29
N ASN A 136 -9.63 16.98 -1.40
CA ASN A 136 -10.22 16.81 -2.73
C ASN A 136 -9.94 15.43 -3.36
N PHE A 137 -9.04 14.61 -2.80
CA PHE A 137 -8.51 13.43 -3.49
C PHE A 137 -8.82 12.08 -2.82
N LEU A 138 -9.05 12.02 -1.50
CA LEU A 138 -9.21 10.74 -0.80
C LEU A 138 -10.64 10.19 -0.80
N TYR A 139 -11.65 11.05 -0.63
CA TYR A 139 -13.05 10.63 -0.53
C TYR A 139 -13.95 11.61 -1.27
N ASN A 140 -13.80 11.71 -2.59
CA ASN A 140 -14.81 12.39 -3.37
C ASN A 140 -16.08 11.51 -3.45
N THR A 141 -16.87 11.52 -2.38
CA THR A 141 -18.19 10.88 -2.29
C THR A 141 -19.29 11.76 -2.89
N ARG A 142 -18.95 12.87 -3.58
CA ARG A 142 -19.93 13.61 -4.37
C ARG A 142 -20.34 12.72 -5.54
N LYS A 143 -21.41 11.96 -5.34
CA LYS A 143 -22.26 11.46 -6.41
C LYS A 143 -22.53 12.63 -7.36
N GLN A 144 -22.04 12.52 -8.59
CA GLN A 144 -22.68 13.22 -9.70
C GLN A 144 -24.04 12.57 -9.95
#